data_AF-A0A3D9B7Y1-F1
#
_entry.id   AF-A0A3D9B7Y1-F1
#
_cell.length_a   1.000
_cell.length_b   1.000
_cell.length_c   1.000
_cell.angle_alpha   90.00
_cell.angle_beta   90.00
_cell.angle_gamma   90.00
#
_symmetry.space_group_name_H-M   'P 1'
#
loop_
_entity.id
_entity.type
_entity.pdbx_description
1 polymer ?
#
loop_
_entity_poly.entity_id
_entity_poly.type
_entity_poly.pdbx_seq_one_letter_code
_entity_poly.pdbx_strand_id
1 'polypeptide(L)'
;MIKRIGKILLIIVLGFSVFIIGKFFLVWNSVEVDHNLSQKSLFKIFDTQKQQTLWDRGDIKSNDFKVKTETDDLSPEYYWCSIHKDPILTVRLYAGDGFSGDGYEITILQNRYKISPYSYTDNIKSFDFLNTGEYYKVLDSKLILNKESYQRGDSIFGYTELKIQRRYGPEKYIVEGKGYFKGKVN
;
A
#
# COMPACT_ATOMS: atom_id res chain seq x y z
N MET A 1 -40.92 19.85 23.95
CA MET A 1 -40.12 20.20 22.75
C MET A 1 -38.69 19.66 22.81
N ILE A 2 -37.95 19.91 23.90
CA ILE A 2 -36.55 19.48 24.10
C ILE A 2 -36.34 17.96 23.91
N LYS A 3 -37.23 17.11 24.45
CA LYS A 3 -37.17 15.64 24.27
C LYS A 3 -37.30 15.19 22.80
N ARG A 4 -37.96 15.97 21.94
CA ARG A 4 -38.17 15.64 20.52
C ARG A 4 -36.95 16.04 19.68
N ILE A 5 -36.34 17.18 20.01
CA ILE A 5 -35.09 17.67 19.40
C ILE A 5 -33.92 16.75 19.77
N GLY A 6 -33.81 16.31 21.03
CA GLY A 6 -32.77 15.38 21.46
C GLY A 6 -32.82 14.02 20.75
N LYS A 7 -34.04 13.50 20.49
CA LYS A 7 -34.22 12.27 19.69
C LYS A 7 -33.76 12.44 18.24
N ILE A 8 -34.04 13.58 17.62
CA ILE A 8 -33.62 13.86 16.24
C ILE A 8 -32.09 13.97 16.16
N LEU A 9 -31.46 14.69 17.08
CA LEU A 9 -29.99 14.78 17.18
C LEU A 9 -29.34 13.40 17.35
N LEU A 10 -29.89 12.56 18.22
CA LEU A 10 -29.39 11.20 18.42
C LEU A 10 -29.45 10.38 17.12
N ILE A 11 -30.56 10.46 16.38
CA ILE A 11 -30.72 9.74 15.10
C ILE A 11 -29.68 10.22 14.07
N ILE A 12 -29.43 11.53 13.99
CA ILE A 12 -28.43 12.11 13.09
C ILE A 12 -27.03 11.60 13.45
N VAL A 13 -26.67 11.62 14.73
CA VAL A 13 -25.36 11.14 15.22
C VAL A 13 -25.19 9.65 14.93
N LEU A 14 -26.20 8.84 15.21
CA LEU A 14 -26.16 7.40 14.93
C LEU A 14 -26.04 7.12 13.43
N GLY A 15 -26.82 7.83 12.61
CA GLY A 15 -26.75 7.71 11.15
C GLY A 15 -25.37 8.07 10.60
N PHE A 16 -24.76 9.14 11.13
CA PHE A 16 -23.40 9.54 10.75
C PHE A 16 -22.34 8.50 11.17
N SER A 17 -22.46 7.94 12.38
CA SER A 17 -21.57 6.87 12.84
C SER A 17 -21.67 5.61 11.97
N VAL A 18 -22.89 5.17 11.63
CA VAL A 18 -23.11 4.03 10.72
C VAL A 18 -22.51 4.30 9.34
N PHE A 19 -22.66 5.53 8.82
CA PHE A 19 -22.07 5.92 7.55
C PHE A 19 -20.53 5.86 7.57
N ILE A 20 -19.89 6.36 8.64
CA ILE A 20 -18.43 6.28 8.80
C ILE A 20 -17.97 4.83 8.84
N ILE A 21 -18.64 3.98 9.63
CA ILE A 21 -18.30 2.56 9.77
C ILE A 21 -18.45 1.84 8.42
N GLY A 22 -19.55 2.10 7.70
CA GLY A 22 -19.78 1.53 6.37
C GLY A 22 -18.69 1.93 5.38
N LYS A 23 -18.33 3.23 5.33
CA LYS A 23 -17.24 3.72 4.48
C LYS A 23 -15.90 3.07 4.82
N PHE A 24 -15.62 2.86 6.11
CA PHE A 24 -14.41 2.17 6.55
C PHE A 24 -14.33 0.77 5.96
N PHE A 25 -15.38 -0.05 6.10
CA PHE A 25 -15.38 -1.41 5.55
C PHE A 25 -15.39 -1.48 4.02
N LEU A 26 -15.87 -0.44 3.32
CA LEU A 26 -15.83 -0.38 1.86
C LEU A 26 -14.44 -0.03 1.30
N VAL A 27 -13.64 0.74 2.03
CA VAL A 27 -12.31 1.18 1.58
C VAL A 27 -11.22 0.21 2.04
N TRP A 28 -11.43 -0.48 3.16
CA TRP A 28 -10.43 -1.32 3.80
C TRP A 28 -10.71 -2.82 3.65
N ASN A 29 -9.85 -3.48 2.88
CA ASN A 29 -9.89 -4.91 2.62
C ASN A 29 -9.32 -5.71 3.81
N SER A 30 -9.70 -6.98 3.94
CA SER A 30 -9.16 -7.87 4.98
C SER A 30 -7.82 -8.44 4.57
N VAL A 31 -6.86 -8.41 5.49
CA VAL A 31 -5.54 -9.05 5.36
C VAL A 31 -5.71 -10.56 5.52
N GLU A 32 -5.12 -11.33 4.61
CA GLU A 32 -4.96 -12.78 4.75
C GLU A 32 -3.71 -13.05 5.60
N VAL A 33 -3.79 -14.02 6.52
CA VAL A 33 -2.66 -14.38 7.38
C VAL A 33 -2.20 -15.79 7.08
N ASP A 34 -0.93 -15.92 6.71
CA ASP A 34 -0.25 -17.20 6.48
C ASP A 34 1.00 -17.27 7.38
N HIS A 35 0.89 -17.97 8.51
CA HIS A 35 1.99 -18.12 9.46
C HIS A 35 3.22 -18.85 8.88
N ASN A 36 3.05 -19.61 7.80
CA ASN A 36 4.15 -20.31 7.13
C ASN A 36 4.77 -19.46 6.01
N LEU A 37 4.27 -18.25 5.75
CA LEU A 37 4.76 -17.37 4.70
C LEU A 37 6.27 -17.12 4.85
N SER A 38 6.75 -16.85 6.06
CA SER A 38 8.18 -16.63 6.33
C SER A 38 9.07 -17.84 6.06
N GLN A 39 8.50 -19.05 5.96
CA GLN A 39 9.24 -20.29 5.69
C GLN A 39 9.45 -20.54 4.20
N LYS A 40 8.83 -19.75 3.31
CA LYS A 40 9.02 -19.90 1.85
C LYS A 40 10.50 -19.77 1.50
N SER A 41 11.00 -20.71 0.69
CA SER A 41 12.40 -20.75 0.25
C SER A 41 12.85 -19.46 -0.46
N LEU A 42 11.93 -18.78 -1.14
CA LEU A 42 12.12 -17.45 -1.73
C LEU A 42 12.78 -16.45 -0.78
N PHE A 43 12.33 -16.39 0.47
CA PHE A 43 12.86 -15.41 1.42
C PHE A 43 14.31 -15.68 1.81
N LYS A 44 14.75 -16.94 1.76
CA LYS A 44 16.17 -17.30 1.92
C LYS A 44 16.99 -16.86 0.71
N ILE A 45 16.41 -16.90 -0.49
CA ILE A 45 17.07 -16.40 -1.72
C ILE A 45 17.25 -14.88 -1.65
N PHE A 46 16.30 -14.16 -1.05
CA PHE A 46 16.45 -12.71 -0.86
C PHE A 46 17.66 -12.34 0.02
N ASP A 47 18.08 -13.20 0.95
CA ASP A 47 19.27 -12.94 1.79
C ASP A 47 20.59 -13.00 1.01
N THR A 48 20.60 -13.64 -0.17
CA THR A 48 21.80 -13.81 -1.00
C THR A 48 21.78 -12.98 -2.28
N GLN A 49 20.63 -12.44 -2.66
CA GLN A 49 20.46 -11.60 -3.83
C GLN A 49 20.58 -10.11 -3.49
N LYS A 50 21.13 -9.36 -4.43
CA LYS A 50 21.05 -7.90 -4.42
C LYS A 50 19.73 -7.45 -5.04
N GLN A 51 19.14 -6.39 -4.51
CA GLN A 51 18.00 -5.73 -5.14
C GLN A 51 18.47 -5.17 -6.49
N GLN A 52 17.82 -5.57 -7.57
CA GLN A 52 17.99 -4.88 -8.85
C GLN A 52 17.33 -3.51 -8.71
N THR A 53 18.03 -2.43 -9.06
CA THR A 53 17.46 -1.08 -8.99
C THR A 53 17.87 -0.32 -10.24
N LEU A 54 17.22 0.82 -10.51
CA LEU A 54 17.65 1.71 -11.59
C LEU A 54 19.11 2.20 -11.44
N TRP A 55 19.66 2.11 -10.24
CA TRP A 55 20.95 2.71 -9.86
C TRP A 55 21.91 1.71 -9.17
N ASP A 56 21.65 0.41 -9.31
CA ASP A 56 22.39 -0.74 -8.74
C ASP A 56 23.08 -0.47 -7.39
N ARG A 57 22.27 -0.21 -6.34
CA ARG A 57 22.79 0.16 -4.99
C ARG A 57 23.41 -1.00 -4.22
N GLY A 58 23.29 -2.23 -4.71
CA GLY A 58 23.89 -3.41 -4.08
C GLY A 58 23.32 -3.82 -2.72
N ASP A 59 22.18 -3.24 -2.30
CA ASP A 59 21.47 -3.61 -1.08
C ASP A 59 20.90 -5.03 -1.15
N ILE A 60 20.74 -5.68 0.00
CA ILE A 60 20.09 -6.99 0.09
C ILE A 60 18.65 -6.87 -0.41
N LYS A 61 18.23 -7.84 -1.24
CA LYS A 61 16.90 -7.86 -1.82
C LYS A 61 15.82 -7.87 -0.74
N SER A 62 14.90 -6.92 -0.83
CA SER A 62 13.80 -6.74 0.11
C SER A 62 12.45 -7.17 -0.48
N ASN A 63 12.34 -7.22 -1.80
CA ASN A 63 11.14 -7.63 -2.50
C ASN A 63 11.44 -8.08 -3.94
N ASP A 64 10.48 -8.77 -4.56
CA ASP A 64 10.46 -9.10 -6.00
C ASP A 64 9.24 -8.48 -6.71
N PHE A 65 8.76 -7.35 -6.20
CA PHE A 65 7.56 -6.70 -6.70
C PHE A 65 7.78 -6.21 -8.13
N LYS A 66 6.84 -6.58 -9.01
CA LYS A 66 6.82 -6.21 -10.41
C LYS A 66 5.47 -5.66 -10.79
N VAL A 67 5.47 -4.80 -11.79
CA VAL A 67 4.29 -4.15 -12.31
C VAL A 67 4.19 -4.40 -13.80
N LYS A 68 2.98 -4.56 -14.31
CA LYS A 68 2.65 -4.61 -15.72
C LYS A 68 1.61 -3.53 -16.01
N THR A 69 1.77 -2.81 -17.12
CA THR A 69 0.74 -1.93 -17.68
C THR A 69 0.03 -2.66 -18.83
N GLU A 70 -1.11 -2.16 -19.29
CA GLU A 70 -1.77 -2.73 -20.48
C GLU A 70 -0.91 -2.62 -21.75
N THR A 71 0.00 -1.64 -21.79
CA THR A 71 0.82 -1.31 -22.95
C THR A 71 2.23 -1.87 -22.90
N ASP A 72 2.76 -2.19 -21.72
CA ASP A 72 4.15 -2.61 -21.52
C ASP A 72 4.27 -4.00 -20.90
N ASP A 73 5.40 -4.66 -21.19
CA ASP A 73 5.79 -5.91 -20.55
C ASP A 73 6.08 -5.71 -19.05
N LEU A 74 6.19 -6.84 -18.34
CA LEU A 74 6.46 -6.86 -16.90
C LEU A 74 7.73 -6.06 -16.56
N SER A 75 7.59 -5.10 -15.65
CA SER A 75 8.67 -4.25 -15.17
C SER A 75 9.80 -5.10 -14.57
N PRO A 76 11.08 -4.65 -14.68
CA PRO A 76 12.14 -5.18 -13.84
C PRO A 76 11.83 -5.01 -12.35
N GLU A 77 12.56 -5.72 -11.48
CA GLU A 77 12.38 -5.75 -10.02
C GLU A 77 12.96 -4.51 -9.32
N TYR A 78 12.70 -3.32 -9.85
CA TYR A 78 13.39 -2.09 -9.43
C TYR A 78 12.79 -1.40 -8.19
N TYR A 79 11.70 -1.93 -7.62
CA TYR A 79 11.06 -1.32 -6.45
C TYR A 79 11.86 -1.59 -5.17
N TRP A 80 11.96 -0.60 -4.31
CA TRP A 80 12.41 -0.71 -2.92
C TRP A 80 11.22 -0.93 -2.01
N CYS A 81 11.43 -1.70 -0.95
CA CYS A 81 10.46 -1.89 0.10
C CYS A 81 10.90 -1.12 1.35
N SER A 82 10.07 -0.19 1.82
CA SER A 82 10.23 0.41 3.15
C SER A 82 9.01 0.11 4.02
N ILE A 83 9.27 -0.11 5.30
CA ILE A 83 8.26 -0.56 6.25
C ILE A 83 8.39 0.30 7.50
N HIS A 84 7.31 1.01 7.83
CA HIS A 84 7.30 1.97 8.91
C HIS A 84 6.01 1.89 9.71
N LYS A 85 6.10 2.10 11.03
CA LYS A 85 4.95 2.19 11.92
C LYS A 85 4.97 3.49 12.73
N ASP A 86 4.07 4.42 12.38
CA ASP A 86 3.76 5.59 13.20
C ASP A 86 2.41 6.24 12.84
N PRO A 87 1.38 6.18 13.71
CA PRO A 87 1.05 5.04 14.57
C PRO A 87 0.54 3.82 13.75
N ILE A 88 0.28 4.03 12.46
CA ILE A 88 -0.25 3.04 11.52
C ILE A 88 0.91 2.36 10.79
N LEU A 89 0.78 1.05 10.55
CA LEU A 89 1.78 0.31 9.78
C LEU A 89 1.62 0.64 8.29
N THR A 90 2.73 0.96 7.64
CA THR A 90 2.80 1.26 6.21
C THR A 90 3.90 0.43 5.57
N VAL A 91 3.59 -0.16 4.42
CA VAL A 91 4.57 -0.79 3.54
C VAL A 91 4.55 0.00 2.24
N ARG A 92 5.70 0.54 1.83
CA ARG A 92 5.85 1.26 0.57
C ARG A 92 6.71 0.45 -0.37
N LEU A 93 6.21 0.26 -1.58
CA LEU A 93 6.92 -0.31 -2.72
C LEU A 93 7.14 0.82 -3.70
N TYR A 94 8.36 1.34 -3.80
CA TYR A 94 8.62 2.58 -4.55
C TYR A 94 9.90 2.51 -5.38
N ALA A 95 9.94 3.29 -6.45
CA ALA A 95 11.08 3.41 -7.34
C ALA A 95 11.36 4.90 -7.58
N GLY A 96 12.62 5.30 -7.51
CA GLY A 96 13.01 6.68 -7.69
C GLY A 96 14.51 6.89 -7.61
N ASP A 97 14.94 8.13 -7.77
CA ASP A 97 16.36 8.54 -7.72
C ASP A 97 16.80 9.01 -6.33
N GLY A 98 15.83 9.21 -5.42
CA GLY A 98 16.04 9.72 -4.07
C GLY A 98 15.58 11.17 -3.88
N PHE A 99 15.36 11.89 -4.98
CA PHE A 99 14.76 13.23 -5.02
C PHE A 99 13.27 13.13 -5.35
N SER A 100 12.94 12.28 -6.33
CA SER A 100 11.57 11.98 -6.73
C SER A 100 11.39 10.49 -6.99
N GLY A 101 10.15 10.04 -6.94
CA GLY A 101 9.80 8.66 -7.23
C GLY A 101 8.33 8.35 -7.03
N ASP A 102 7.95 7.18 -7.51
CA ASP A 102 6.57 6.70 -7.54
C ASP A 102 6.49 5.24 -7.09
N GLY A 103 5.28 4.82 -6.74
CA GLY A 103 4.99 3.43 -6.42
C GLY A 103 3.64 3.27 -5.73
N TYR A 104 3.64 2.46 -4.68
CA TYR A 104 2.44 2.05 -3.96
C TYR A 104 2.67 2.04 -2.47
N GLU A 105 1.68 2.53 -1.72
CA GLU A 105 1.63 2.43 -0.27
C GLU A 105 0.50 1.49 0.12
N ILE A 106 0.83 0.56 1.01
CA ILE A 106 -0.09 -0.35 1.67
C ILE A 106 -0.21 0.13 3.11
N THR A 107 -1.34 0.74 3.45
CA THR A 107 -1.64 1.13 4.83
C THR A 107 -2.34 -0.03 5.53
N ILE A 108 -1.84 -0.46 6.68
CA ILE A 108 -2.34 -1.60 7.45
C ILE A 108 -2.77 -1.13 8.84
N LEU A 109 -4.03 -1.38 9.17
CA LEU A 109 -4.63 -1.08 10.46
C LEU A 109 -5.32 -2.33 10.99
N GLN A 110 -4.75 -2.95 12.03
CA GLN A 110 -5.19 -4.26 12.55
C GLN A 110 -5.19 -5.30 11.41
N ASN A 111 -6.29 -6.05 11.22
CA ASN A 111 -6.41 -7.02 10.13
C ASN A 111 -6.90 -6.42 8.81
N ARG A 112 -6.91 -5.09 8.69
CA ARG A 112 -7.43 -4.39 7.52
C ARG A 112 -6.33 -3.64 6.80
N TYR A 113 -6.45 -3.53 5.49
CA TYR A 113 -5.51 -2.76 4.69
C TYR A 113 -6.20 -1.98 3.57
N LYS A 114 -5.52 -0.94 3.09
CA LYS A 114 -5.84 -0.25 1.84
C LYS A 114 -4.55 -0.08 1.03
N ILE A 115 -4.67 -0.11 -0.29
CA ILE A 115 -3.56 0.18 -1.20
C ILE A 115 -3.86 1.47 -1.94
N SER A 116 -2.88 2.34 -2.07
CA SER A 116 -2.95 3.54 -2.89
C SER A 116 -1.66 3.75 -3.65
N PRO A 117 -1.71 4.46 -4.79
CA PRO A 117 -0.55 5.13 -5.33
C PRO A 117 0.25 5.89 -4.27
N TYR A 118 1.55 5.86 -4.41
CA TYR A 118 2.49 6.65 -3.63
C TYR A 118 3.41 7.42 -4.58
N SER A 119 3.71 8.66 -4.24
CA SER A 119 4.64 9.52 -4.97
C SER A 119 5.39 10.40 -3.98
N TYR A 120 6.64 10.74 -4.27
CA TYR A 120 7.41 11.73 -3.53
C TYR A 120 8.23 12.59 -4.49
N THR A 121 8.47 13.83 -4.08
CA THR A 121 9.30 14.80 -4.80
C THR A 121 9.84 15.81 -3.80
N ASP A 122 11.10 16.20 -3.95
CA ASP A 122 11.74 17.29 -3.20
C ASP A 122 11.32 18.67 -3.73
N ASN A 123 10.92 18.74 -5.00
CA ASN A 123 10.42 19.95 -5.64
C ASN A 123 8.94 20.19 -5.28
N ILE A 124 8.71 20.69 -4.07
CA ILE A 124 7.38 21.08 -3.57
C ILE A 124 7.07 22.49 -4.09
N LYS A 125 6.15 22.61 -5.04
CA LYS A 125 5.67 23.91 -5.53
C LYS A 125 4.59 24.48 -4.59
N SER A 126 4.49 25.80 -4.54
CA SER A 126 3.34 26.47 -3.93
C SER A 126 2.06 25.92 -4.55
N PHE A 127 1.10 25.49 -3.72
CA PHE A 127 -0.17 24.86 -4.10
C PHE A 127 -0.13 23.38 -4.53
N ASP A 128 0.99 22.66 -4.39
CA ASP A 128 1.00 21.21 -4.59
C ASP A 128 0.02 20.47 -3.64
N PHE A 129 -0.32 21.06 -2.49
CA PHE A 129 -1.36 20.54 -1.61
C PHE A 129 -2.77 20.55 -2.22
N LEU A 130 -3.03 21.39 -3.24
CA LEU A 130 -4.28 21.38 -4.01
C LEU A 130 -4.25 20.34 -5.14
N ASN A 131 -3.05 19.87 -5.51
CA ASN A 131 -2.87 18.83 -6.50
C ASN A 131 -3.06 17.48 -5.81
N THR A 132 -4.30 16.97 -5.80
CA THR A 132 -4.70 15.75 -5.06
C THR A 132 -4.11 14.45 -5.60
N GLY A 133 -3.04 14.52 -6.40
CA GLY A 133 -2.49 13.42 -7.19
C GLY A 133 -3.35 13.08 -8.41
N GLU A 134 -2.80 12.26 -9.31
CA GLU A 134 -3.57 11.71 -10.41
C GLU A 134 -4.73 10.86 -9.88
N TYR A 135 -5.90 10.96 -10.52
CA TYR A 135 -7.04 10.10 -10.22
C TYR A 135 -6.65 8.62 -10.30
N TYR A 136 -7.13 7.83 -9.34
CA TYR A 136 -7.00 6.39 -9.40
C TYR A 136 -8.23 5.68 -8.82
N LYS A 137 -8.41 4.42 -9.23
CA LYS A 137 -9.38 3.50 -8.65
C LYS A 137 -8.74 2.13 -8.45
N VAL A 138 -8.77 1.62 -7.23
CA VAL A 138 -8.39 0.23 -6.93
C VAL A 138 -9.51 -0.67 -7.46
N LEU A 139 -9.17 -1.54 -8.41
CA LEU A 139 -10.10 -2.49 -9.01
C LEU A 139 -10.05 -3.83 -8.28
N ASP A 140 -8.85 -4.26 -7.90
CA ASP A 140 -8.62 -5.46 -7.11
C ASP A 140 -7.33 -5.31 -6.29
N SER A 141 -7.25 -6.00 -5.16
CA SER A 141 -6.04 -6.04 -4.33
C SER A 141 -6.05 -7.23 -3.40
N LYS A 142 -4.86 -7.77 -3.13
CA LYS A 142 -4.61 -8.82 -2.16
C LYS A 142 -3.43 -8.44 -1.27
N LEU A 143 -3.52 -8.76 0.03
CA LEU A 143 -2.40 -8.69 0.96
C LEU A 143 -2.40 -9.93 1.85
N ILE A 144 -1.29 -10.66 1.83
CA ILE A 144 -1.01 -11.77 2.74
C ILE A 144 0.15 -11.36 3.64
N LEU A 145 -0.01 -11.52 4.95
CA LEU A 145 1.04 -11.24 5.95
C LEU A 145 1.33 -12.49 6.79
N ASN A 146 2.53 -12.57 7.35
CA ASN A 146 2.89 -13.71 8.19
C ASN A 146 2.26 -13.68 9.60
N LYS A 147 1.77 -12.52 10.04
CA LYS A 147 1.16 -12.29 11.36
C LYS A 147 0.08 -11.22 11.27
N GLU A 148 -0.81 -11.21 12.26
CA GLU A 148 -1.93 -10.25 12.36
C GLU A 148 -1.50 -8.85 12.82
N SER A 149 -0.41 -8.74 13.57
CA SER A 149 0.03 -7.48 14.14
C SER A 149 1.54 -7.43 14.25
N TYR A 150 2.08 -6.21 14.24
CA TYR A 150 3.51 -5.95 14.27
C TYR A 150 3.82 -4.75 15.17
N GLN A 151 4.91 -4.83 15.90
CA GLN A 151 5.54 -3.74 16.62
C GLN A 151 6.83 -3.30 15.92
N ARG A 152 7.36 -2.13 16.29
CA ARG A 152 8.68 -1.70 15.81
C ARG A 152 9.72 -2.76 16.20
N GLY A 153 10.59 -3.09 15.25
CA GLY A 153 11.59 -4.15 15.36
C GLY A 153 11.12 -5.53 14.86
N ASP A 154 9.81 -5.75 14.68
CA ASP A 154 9.31 -7.03 14.19
C ASP A 154 9.73 -7.28 12.74
N SER A 155 10.03 -8.54 12.44
CA SER A 155 10.19 -9.00 11.06
C SER A 155 8.83 -9.27 10.44
N ILE A 156 8.62 -8.68 9.27
CA ILE A 156 7.42 -8.83 8.46
C ILE A 156 7.78 -9.49 7.14
N PHE A 157 6.96 -10.45 6.75
CA PHE A 157 7.01 -11.15 5.48
C PHE A 157 5.62 -11.03 4.89
N GLY A 158 5.55 -10.64 3.62
CA GLY A 158 4.29 -10.36 2.98
C GLY A 158 4.29 -10.70 1.51
N TYR A 159 3.07 -10.75 0.97
CA TYR A 159 2.79 -10.87 -0.45
C TYR A 159 1.66 -9.90 -0.78
N THR A 160 1.79 -9.19 -1.89
CA THR A 160 0.73 -8.29 -2.35
C THR A 160 0.45 -8.49 -3.83
N GLU A 161 -0.81 -8.30 -4.19
CA GLU A 161 -1.28 -8.11 -5.55
C GLU A 161 -2.11 -6.83 -5.60
N LEU A 162 -2.04 -6.10 -6.71
CA LEU A 162 -2.86 -4.93 -6.96
C LEU A 162 -3.26 -4.86 -8.42
N LYS A 163 -4.45 -4.31 -8.66
CA LYS A 163 -4.94 -3.90 -9.97
C LYS A 163 -5.57 -2.53 -9.82
N ILE A 164 -4.93 -1.52 -10.40
CA ILE A 164 -5.28 -0.11 -10.23
C ILE A 164 -5.54 0.50 -11.60
N GLN A 165 -6.69 1.14 -11.75
CA GLN A 165 -6.92 2.06 -12.85
C GLN A 165 -6.30 3.41 -12.49
N ARG A 166 -5.44 3.93 -13.36
CA ARG A 166 -4.90 5.29 -13.29
C ARG A 166 -5.63 6.18 -14.30
N ARG A 167 -5.71 7.47 -14.00
CA ARG A 167 -6.37 8.50 -14.81
C ARG A 167 -7.86 8.23 -15.06
N TYR A 168 -8.51 9.19 -15.71
CA TYR A 168 -9.94 9.16 -16.02
C TYR A 168 -10.18 9.41 -17.51
N GLY A 169 -11.33 8.96 -18.01
CA GLY A 169 -11.73 9.19 -19.40
C GLY A 169 -10.91 8.37 -20.40
N PRO A 170 -10.58 8.92 -21.59
CA PRO A 170 -9.90 8.20 -22.66
C PRO A 170 -8.44 7.86 -22.34
N GLU A 171 -7.82 8.51 -21.35
CA GLU A 171 -6.45 8.25 -20.92
C GLU A 171 -6.33 7.22 -19.80
N LYS A 172 -7.44 6.57 -19.42
CA LYS A 172 -7.39 5.55 -18.37
C LYS A 172 -6.52 4.37 -18.83
N TYR A 173 -5.71 3.86 -17.91
CA TYR A 173 -4.94 2.63 -18.12
C TYR A 173 -4.92 1.79 -16.85
N ILE A 174 -4.77 0.48 -17.01
CA ILE A 174 -4.68 -0.46 -15.90
C ILE A 174 -3.23 -0.79 -15.60
N VAL A 175 -2.94 -0.85 -14.31
CA VAL A 175 -1.66 -1.26 -13.76
C VAL A 175 -1.88 -2.45 -12.84
N GLU A 176 -1.23 -3.57 -13.14
CA GLU A 176 -1.26 -4.80 -12.33
C GLU A 176 0.10 -5.01 -11.70
N GLY A 177 0.15 -5.19 -10.38
CA GLY A 177 1.39 -5.39 -9.66
C GLY A 177 1.29 -6.59 -8.73
N LYS A 178 2.38 -7.36 -8.58
CA LYS A 178 2.45 -8.43 -7.59
C LYS A 178 3.88 -8.72 -7.14
N GLY A 179 4.01 -9.21 -5.93
CA GLY A 179 5.29 -9.68 -5.40
C GLY A 179 5.28 -9.92 -3.90
N TYR A 180 6.33 -10.60 -3.47
CA TYR A 180 6.70 -10.84 -2.09
C TYR A 180 7.62 -9.74 -1.58
N PHE A 181 7.52 -9.44 -0.30
CA PHE A 181 8.40 -8.51 0.39
C PHE A 181 8.76 -9.03 1.78
N LYS A 182 9.92 -8.63 2.27
CA LYS A 182 10.34 -8.82 3.66
C LYS A 182 11.09 -7.61 4.18
N GLY A 183 11.03 -7.41 5.49
CA GLY A 183 11.79 -6.36 6.14
C GLY A 183 11.59 -6.34 7.64
N LYS A 184 12.14 -5.31 8.28
CA LYS A 184 11.87 -4.97 9.67
C LYS A 184 10.96 -3.76 9.74
N VAL A 185 10.04 -3.76 10.69
CA VAL A 185 9.17 -2.61 10.96
C VAL A 185 9.98 -1.55 11.69
N ASN A 186 10.14 -0.37 11.07
CA ASN A 186 10.83 0.78 11.66
C ASN A 186 9.88 1.68 12.44
#